data_AF-A0A9D8SNC2-F1
#
_entry.id   AF-A0A9D8SNC2-F1
#
_cell.length_a   1.000
_cell.length_b   1.000
_cell.length_c   1.000
_cell.angle_alpha   90.00
_cell.angle_beta   90.00
_cell.angle_gamma   90.00
#
_symmetry.space_group_name_H-M   'P 1'
#
loop_
_entity.id
_entity.type
_entity.pdbx_description
1 polymer ?
#
loop_
_entity_poly.entity_id
_entity_poly.type
_entity_poly.pdbx_seq_one_letter_code
_entity_poly.pdbx_strand_id
1 'polypeptide(L)' 'AEALKISALTAFCRTLRTRLDSLLSWYAYPISTGPLEGMNNKIKTLKCRSYGFRDPTYFRLKILNIHQTRYALVG' A
#
# COMPACT_ATOMS: atom_id res chain seq x y z
N ALA A 1 -5.26 27.73 -5.73
CA ALA A 1 -3.99 27.01 -5.93
C ALA A 1 -3.19 27.61 -7.08
N GLU A 2 -3.76 27.72 -8.28
CA GLU A 2 -3.06 28.29 -9.46
C GLU A 2 -2.65 29.76 -9.27
N ALA A 3 -3.45 30.55 -8.55
CA ALA A 3 -3.10 31.94 -8.20
C ALA A 3 -1.85 32.07 -7.30
N LEU A 4 -1.52 31.04 -6.51
CA LEU A 4 -0.39 31.06 -5.58
C LEU A 4 0.94 30.63 -6.23
N LYS A 5 0.91 30.18 -7.50
CA LYS A 5 2.08 29.71 -8.28
C LYS A 5 2.97 28.65 -7.61
N ILE A 6 2.45 27.95 -6.59
CA ILE A 6 3.14 26.81 -5.96
C ILE A 6 2.83 25.56 -6.79
N SER A 7 3.84 25.03 -7.46
CA SER A 7 3.70 23.86 -8.35
C SER A 7 3.23 22.60 -7.61
N ALA A 8 3.81 22.33 -6.43
CA ALA A 8 3.43 21.19 -5.59
C ALA A 8 1.96 21.21 -5.16
N LEU A 9 1.47 22.40 -4.76
CA LEU A 9 0.06 22.57 -4.36
C LEU A 9 -0.88 22.40 -5.56
N THR A 10 -0.49 22.91 -6.72
CA THR A 10 -1.28 22.77 -7.95
C THR A 10 -1.38 21.29 -8.36
N ALA A 11 -0.28 20.54 -8.29
CA ALA A 11 -0.26 19.10 -8.55
C ALA A 11 -1.14 18.33 -7.55
N PHE A 12 -1.05 18.66 -6.26
CA PHE A 12 -1.91 18.07 -5.24
C PHE A 12 -3.41 18.32 -5.51
N CYS A 13 -3.79 19.56 -5.80
CA CYS A 13 -5.17 19.91 -6.13
C CYS A 13 -5.67 19.19 -7.40
N ARG A 14 -4.81 18.98 -8.40
CA ARG A 14 -5.15 18.17 -9.59
C ARG A 14 -5.44 16.73 -9.21
N THR A 15 -4.55 16.11 -8.42
CA THR A 15 -4.75 14.73 -7.94
C THR A 15 -6.05 14.59 -7.13
N LEU A 16 -6.34 15.55 -6.25
CA LEU A 16 -7.60 15.56 -5.49
C LEU A 16 -8.83 15.64 -6.39
N ARG A 17 -8.82 16.54 -7.38
CA ARG A 17 -9.92 16.66 -8.35
C ARG A 17 -10.13 15.37 -9.12
N THR A 18 -9.07 14.71 -9.57
CA THR A 18 -9.15 13.44 -10.30
C THR A 18 -9.67 12.28 -9.44
N ARG A 19 -9.43 12.30 -8.12
CA ARG A 19 -9.83 11.22 -7.19
C ARG A 19 -11.11 11.53 -6.41
N LEU A 20 -11.76 12.66 -6.68
CA LEU A 20 -12.90 13.16 -5.91
C LEU A 20 -14.07 12.18 -5.92
N ASP A 21 -14.38 11.58 -7.08
CA ASP A 21 -15.47 10.60 -7.20
C ASP A 21 -15.23 9.36 -6.33
N SER A 22 -14.00 8.87 -6.27
CA SER A 22 -13.63 7.73 -5.40
C SER A 22 -13.75 8.09 -3.92
N LEU A 23 -13.41 9.33 -3.55
CA LEU A 23 -13.56 9.81 -2.18
C LEU A 23 -15.05 9.92 -1.79
N LEU A 24 -15.90 10.41 -2.70
CA LEU A 24 -17.35 10.48 -2.47
C LEU A 24 -17.99 9.08 -2.42
N SER A 25 -17.53 8.15 -3.28
CA SER A 25 -18.01 6.77 -3.31
C SER A 25 -17.81 6.05 -1.96
N TRP A 26 -16.80 6.43 -1.19
CA TRP A 26 -16.57 5.89 0.15
C TRP A 26 -17.75 6.11 1.11
N TYR A 27 -18.48 7.23 0.98
CA TYR A 27 -19.66 7.48 1.81
C TYR A 27 -20.83 6.54 1.49
N ALA A 28 -20.93 6.05 0.25
CA ALA A 28 -21.89 5.04 -0.13
C ALA A 28 -21.41 3.63 0.27
N TYR A 29 -20.10 3.37 0.13
CA TYR A 29 -19.48 2.07 0.41
C TYR A 29 -18.18 2.26 1.20
N PRO A 30 -18.19 2.07 2.53
CA PRO A 30 -17.03 2.34 3.39
C PRO A 30 -15.97 1.24 3.28
N ILE A 31 -15.22 1.22 2.18
CA ILE A 31 -14.10 0.30 1.96
C ILE A 31 -12.80 1.01 2.38
N SER A 32 -12.05 0.40 3.31
CA SER A 32 -10.76 0.92 3.76
C SER A 32 -9.59 0.29 2.99
N THR A 33 -8.55 1.08 2.68
CA THR A 33 -7.28 0.57 2.15
C THR A 33 -6.34 0.05 3.23
N GLY A 34 -6.68 0.19 4.52
CA GLY A 34 -5.83 -0.20 5.64
C GLY A 34 -5.34 -1.66 5.61
N PRO A 35 -6.22 -2.66 5.40
CA PRO A 35 -5.79 -4.06 5.28
C PRO A 35 -4.84 -4.30 4.11
N LEU A 36 -5.05 -3.62 2.98
CA LEU A 36 -4.20 -3.71 1.78
C LEU A 36 -2.82 -3.09 2.04
N GLU A 37 -2.78 -1.94 2.70
CA GLU A 37 -1.53 -1.29 3.13
C GLU A 37 -0.76 -2.16 4.14
N GLY A 38 -1.47 -2.80 5.08
CA GLY A 38 -0.88 -3.75 6.01
C GLY A 38 -0.24 -4.95 5.30
N MET A 39 -0.92 -5.50 4.28
CA MET A 39 -0.38 -6.57 3.44
C MET A 39 0.86 -6.11 2.66
N ASN A 40 0.82 -4.92 2.05
CA ASN A 40 1.96 -4.34 1.35
C ASN A 40 3.17 -4.16 2.27
N ASN A 41 2.96 -3.69 3.50
CA ASN A 41 4.02 -3.58 4.50
C ASN A 41 4.60 -4.94 4.88
N LYS A 42 3.76 -5.97 5.09
CA LYS A 42 4.24 -7.34 5.36
C LYS A 42 5.12 -7.87 4.21
N ILE A 43 4.69 -7.69 2.95
CA ILE A 43 5.47 -8.12 1.77
C ILE A 43 6.79 -7.35 1.69
N LYS A 44 6.77 -6.04 1.96
CA LYS A 44 7.98 -5.20 2.00
C LYS A 44 8.96 -5.70 3.08
N THR A 45 8.48 -6.01 4.28
CA THR A 45 9.31 -6.58 5.35
C THR A 45 9.88 -7.93 4.97
N LEU A 46 9.06 -8.82 4.37
CA LEU A 46 9.50 -10.13 3.88
C LEU A 46 10.66 -10.00 2.88
N LYS A 47 10.53 -9.10 1.90
CA LYS A 47 11.57 -8.83 0.90
C LYS A 47 12.85 -8.27 1.53
N CYS A 48 12.72 -7.39 2.52
CA CYS A 48 13.86 -6.80 3.23
C CYS A 48 14.63 -7.85 4.05
N ARG A 49 13.91 -8.75 4.73
CA ARG A 49 14.52 -9.82 5.55
C ARG A 49 15.21 -10.91 4.73
N SER A 50 14.76 -11.17 3.52
CA SER A 50 15.37 -12.17 2.66
C SER A 50 16.61 -11.67 1.91
N TYR A 51 16.92 -10.37 2.01
CA TYR A 51 17.96 -9.71 1.19
C TYR A 51 17.76 -9.92 -0.33
N GLY A 52 16.52 -10.15 -0.75
CA GLY A 52 16.16 -10.47 -2.13
C GLY A 52 15.93 -11.96 -2.38
N PHE A 53 14.90 -12.27 -3.16
CA PHE A 53 14.63 -13.64 -3.61
C PHE A 53 15.21 -13.83 -5.01
N ARG A 54 15.98 -14.91 -5.21
CA ARG A 54 16.60 -15.26 -6.49
C ARG A 54 15.59 -15.90 -7.46
N ASP A 55 14.61 -16.61 -6.91
CA ASP A 55 13.50 -17.22 -7.66
C ASP A 55 12.18 -16.47 -7.41
N PRO A 56 11.56 -15.89 -8.45
CA PRO A 56 10.26 -15.20 -8.32
C PRO A 56 9.12 -16.15 -7.97
N THR A 57 9.19 -17.43 -8.35
CA THR A 57 8.17 -18.44 -8.03
C THR A 57 8.16 -18.69 -6.54
N TYR A 58 9.34 -18.89 -5.95
CA TYR A 58 9.49 -19.02 -4.51
C TYR A 58 9.03 -17.77 -3.74
N PHE A 59 9.29 -16.57 -4.27
CA PHE A 59 8.78 -15.33 -3.67
C PHE A 59 7.25 -15.31 -3.64
N ARG A 60 6.58 -15.70 -4.73
CA ARG A 60 5.13 -15.78 -4.80
C ARG A 60 4.56 -16.77 -3.78
N LEU A 61 5.19 -17.94 -3.64
CA LEU A 61 4.81 -18.92 -2.61
C LEU A 61 4.96 -18.36 -1.19
N LYS A 62 6.02 -17.59 -0.93
CA LYS A 62 6.21 -16.91 0.37
C LYS A 62 5.15 -15.82 0.63
N ILE A 63 4.74 -15.06 -0.39
CA ILE A 63 3.63 -14.10 -0.26
C ILE A 63 2.33 -14.83 0.07
N LEU A 64 2.01 -15.92 -0.64
CA LEU A 64 0.80 -16.71 -0.38
C LEU A 64 0.81 -17.29 1.04
N ASN A 65 1.96 -17.70 1.56
CA ASN A 65 2.09 -18.25 2.91
C ASN A 65 2.14 -17.18 4.03
N ILE A 66 2.22 -15.89 3.72
CA ILE A 66 2.49 -14.81 4.68
C ILE A 66 1.41 -14.62 5.76
N HIS A 67 0.21 -15.15 5.53
CA HIS A 67 -0.89 -15.12 6.49
C HIS A 67 -0.78 -16.22 7.56
N GLN A 68 0.03 -17.26 7.31
CA GLN A 68 0.25 -18.39 8.22
C GLN A 68 1.44 -18.15 9.14
N THR A 69 2.35 -17.24 8.78
CA THR A 69 3.51 -16.90 9.60
C THR A 69 3.09 -16.07 10.81
N ARG A 70 2.85 -16.75 11.94
CA ARG A 70 2.80 -16.11 13.26
C ARG A 70 4.24 -15.73 13.64
N TYR A 71 4.45 -14.48 14.03
CA TYR A 71 5.64 -14.14 14.79
C TYR A 71 5.54 -14.89 16.12
N ALA A 72 6.21 -16.03 16.22
CA ALA A 72 6.55 -16.56 17.52
C ALA A 72 7.65 -15.63 18.05
N LEU A 73 7.37 -14.88 19.11
CA LEU A 73 8.39 -14.25 19.92
C LEU A 73 9.14 -15.41 20.59
N VAL A 74 10.20 -15.88 19.94
CA VAL A 74 11.16 -16.81 20.53
C VAL A 74 12.40 -15.99 20.81
N GLY A 75 12.57 -15.65 22.07
CA GLY A 75 13.55 -14.70 22.62
C GLY A 75 13.02 -14.11 23.90
#